data_AF-A0A0F9ERD8-F1
#
_entry.id   AF-A0A0F9ERD8-F1
#
_cell.length_a   1.000
_cell.length_b   1.000
_cell.length_c   1.000
_cell.angle_alpha   90.00
_cell.angle_beta   90.00
_cell.angle_gamma   90.00
#
_symmetry.space_group_name_H-M   'P 1'
#
loop_
_entity.id
_entity.type
_entity.pdbx_description
1 polymer ?
#
loop_
_entity_poly.entity_id
_entity_poly.type
_entity_poly.pdbx_seq_one_letter_code
_entity_poly.pdbx_strand_id
1 'polypeptide(L)'
;MLGIVKADGRKIPLGATDWMCFPNLFVCDCGMALKGQQNSWHRAGRAHQQAQRIKALMENDCITFVEMGVRLGITRERVRQIAANLGYPRGRKRRRVCTIHHHRERFTNSVTAELRELRVISERWNFTFEPIMRDSYGIYFLRRRIMLNGFLCQIGSLCQHPLDYTVIPRIESHDFDFFLGRSIDGWAVIPQKEMPLSGTICVMGRPK
;
A
#
# COMPACT_ATOMS: atom_id res chain seq x y z
N MET A 1 -5.27 14.54 33.88
CA MET A 1 -4.35 15.63 33.50
C MET A 1 -3.53 15.17 32.31
N LEU A 2 -3.87 15.67 31.11
CA LEU A 2 -3.22 15.30 29.85
C LEU A 2 -2.10 16.31 29.55
N GLY A 3 -0.85 15.85 29.56
CA GLY A 3 0.32 16.61 29.11
C GLY A 3 0.75 16.16 27.72
N ILE A 4 1.04 17.11 26.83
CA ILE A 4 1.55 16.84 25.48
C ILE A 4 3.04 16.44 25.61
N VAL A 5 3.39 15.25 25.13
CA VAL A 5 4.76 14.72 25.09
C VAL A 5 5.26 14.80 23.64
N LYS A 6 6.43 15.41 23.41
CA LYS A 6 7.14 15.30 22.11
C LYS A 6 7.92 13.98 22.04
N ALA A 7 8.14 13.50 20.81
CA ALA A 7 8.62 12.15 20.45
C ALA A 7 10.06 11.78 20.89
N ASP A 8 10.71 12.60 21.71
CA ASP A 8 12.10 12.49 22.16
C ASP A 8 12.26 12.34 23.69
N GLY A 9 11.14 12.20 24.43
CA GLY A 9 11.14 11.68 25.80
C GLY A 9 11.72 12.60 26.89
N ARG A 10 12.08 13.85 26.60
CA ARG A 10 12.54 14.81 27.61
C ARG A 10 11.37 15.61 28.20
N LYS A 11 11.21 15.55 29.52
CA LYS A 11 10.28 16.39 30.28
C LYS A 11 10.83 17.83 30.37
N ILE A 12 10.04 18.81 29.96
CA ILE A 12 10.38 20.24 30.10
C ILE A 12 9.97 20.68 31.51
N PRO A 13 10.85 21.34 32.30
CA PRO A 13 10.46 21.89 33.59
C PRO A 13 9.43 23.01 33.42
N LEU A 14 8.31 22.90 34.12
CA LEU A 14 7.29 23.94 34.25
C LEU A 14 7.86 25.07 35.12
N GLY A 15 8.54 26.05 34.51
CA GLY A 15 9.14 27.14 35.27
C GLY A 15 9.97 28.13 34.45
N ALA A 16 9.43 28.63 33.35
CA ALA A 16 9.88 29.86 32.67
C ALA A 16 8.89 30.19 31.55
N THR A 17 7.71 30.66 31.93
CA THR A 17 6.75 31.24 30.99
C THR A 17 7.19 32.63 30.58
N ASP A 18 8.14 32.71 29.66
CA ASP A 18 8.23 33.87 28.77
C ASP A 18 7.13 33.71 27.72
N TRP A 19 5.98 34.31 28.02
CA TRP A 19 4.85 34.42 27.10
C TRP A 19 5.20 35.39 25.96
N MET A 20 6.04 34.95 25.02
CA MET A 20 5.94 35.44 23.65
C MET A 20 4.76 34.73 22.98
N CYS A 21 3.55 35.15 23.33
CA CYS A 21 2.37 34.97 22.49
C CYS A 21 2.64 35.64 21.15
N PHE A 22 3.15 34.92 20.14
CA PHE A 22 3.05 35.36 18.75
C PHE A 22 1.59 35.16 18.35
N PRO A 23 0.74 36.21 18.35
CA PRO A 23 -0.66 36.03 18.04
C PRO A 23 -0.75 35.85 16.52
N ASN A 24 -1.44 34.80 16.09
CA ASN A 24 -1.89 34.59 14.70
C ASN A 24 -0.80 34.17 13.68
N LEU A 25 0.00 33.15 13.99
CA LEU A 25 0.69 32.38 12.96
C LEU A 25 -0.26 31.33 12.36
N PHE A 26 -0.83 31.64 11.20
CA PHE A 26 -1.65 30.73 10.42
C PHE A 26 -0.76 29.99 9.40
N VAL A 27 -0.81 28.66 9.36
CA VAL A 27 -0.10 27.89 8.33
C VAL A 27 -1.03 27.74 7.13
N CYS A 28 -0.61 28.26 5.98
CA CYS A 28 -1.35 28.13 4.72
C CYS A 28 -1.15 26.72 4.12
N ASP A 29 -2.08 26.26 3.27
CA ASP A 29 -2.01 24.96 2.57
C ASP A 29 -0.75 24.76 1.71
N CYS A 30 -0.02 25.85 1.43
CA CYS A 30 1.29 25.83 0.78
C CYS A 30 2.47 25.55 1.74
N GLY A 31 2.21 25.33 3.03
CA GLY A 31 3.20 25.05 4.08
C GLY A 31 3.93 26.28 4.61
N MET A 32 3.54 27.50 4.22
CA MET A 32 4.13 28.74 4.73
C MET A 32 3.34 29.27 5.92
N ALA A 33 4.07 29.65 6.97
CA ALA A 33 3.50 30.35 8.12
C ALA A 33 3.30 31.83 7.78
N LEU A 34 2.07 32.32 7.93
CA LEU A 34 1.65 33.69 7.66
C LEU A 34 1.34 34.40 8.98
N LYS A 35 1.75 35.66 9.09
CA LYS A 35 1.29 36.55 10.17
C LYS A 35 -0.04 37.17 9.74
N GLY A 36 -1.11 36.89 10.49
CA GLY A 36 -2.45 37.45 10.27
C GLY A 36 -3.40 36.59 9.42
N GLN A 37 -4.68 36.99 9.37
CA GLN A 37 -5.72 36.29 8.62
C GLN A 37 -5.56 36.49 7.10
N GLN A 38 -5.35 35.39 6.38
CA GLN A 38 -5.43 35.24 4.91
C GLN A 38 -5.20 36.50 4.06
N ASN A 39 -3.93 36.84 3.80
CA ASN A 39 -3.61 37.82 2.77
C ASN A 39 -3.91 37.23 1.38
N SER A 40 -4.97 37.68 0.70
CA SER A 40 -5.29 37.33 -0.70
C SER A 40 -4.08 37.46 -1.63
N TRP A 41 -3.24 38.46 -1.35
CA TRP A 41 -1.94 38.70 -1.99
C TRP A 41 -0.96 37.52 -1.91
N HIS A 42 -0.97 36.78 -0.79
CA HIS A 42 -0.16 35.57 -0.66
C HIS A 42 -0.59 34.50 -1.65
N ARG A 43 -1.90 34.25 -1.77
CA ARG A 43 -2.45 33.24 -2.69
C ARG A 43 -2.17 33.58 -4.16
N ALA A 44 -2.17 34.87 -4.50
CA ALA A 44 -1.79 35.36 -5.83
C ALA A 44 -0.26 35.31 -6.09
N GLY A 45 0.55 35.17 -5.03
CA GLY A 45 2.00 35.15 -5.13
C GLY A 45 2.54 33.91 -5.86
N ARG A 46 3.57 34.11 -6.69
CA ARG A 46 4.26 33.02 -7.41
C ARG A 46 4.71 31.89 -6.48
N ALA A 47 5.17 32.21 -5.27
CA ALA A 47 5.61 31.21 -4.30
C ALA A 47 4.47 30.28 -3.85
N HIS A 48 3.25 30.81 -3.64
CA HIS A 48 2.08 30.02 -3.30
C HIS A 48 1.67 29.14 -4.47
N GLN A 49 1.55 29.72 -5.67
CA GLN A 49 1.22 28.97 -6.89
C GLN A 49 2.23 27.84 -7.17
N GLN A 50 3.51 28.11 -6.97
CA GLN A 50 4.58 27.13 -7.14
C GLN A 50 4.46 25.98 -6.11
N ALA A 51 4.17 26.30 -4.85
CA ALA A 51 3.93 25.29 -3.82
C ALA A 51 2.71 24.42 -4.13
N GLN A 52 1.62 25.00 -4.64
CA GLN A 52 0.43 24.24 -5.07
C GLN A 52 0.73 23.33 -6.26
N ARG A 53 1.50 23.80 -7.25
CA ARG A 53 1.92 22.97 -8.38
C ARG A 53 2.81 21.80 -7.95
N ILE A 54 3.72 22.04 -7.01
CA ILE A 54 4.54 20.97 -6.43
C ILE A 54 3.65 19.99 -5.66
N LYS A 55 2.70 20.47 -4.85
CA LYS A 55 1.75 19.63 -4.12
C LYS A 55 0.98 18.68 -5.06
N ALA A 56 0.42 19.22 -6.15
CA ALA A 56 -0.27 18.42 -7.16
C ALA A 56 0.63 17.36 -7.83
N LEU A 57 1.89 17.69 -8.13
CA LEU A 57 2.84 16.70 -8.65
C LEU A 57 3.27 15.68 -7.60
N MET A 58 3.25 16.04 -6.32
CA MET A 58 3.62 15.16 -5.21
C MET A 58 2.59 14.07 -4.95
N GLU A 59 1.31 14.31 -5.29
CA GLU A 59 0.25 13.29 -5.28
C GLU A 59 0.60 12.06 -6.14
N ASN A 60 1.45 12.24 -7.16
CA ASN A 60 2.02 11.14 -7.94
C ASN A 60 3.39 10.74 -7.39
N ASP A 61 3.43 9.67 -6.59
CA ASP A 61 4.65 9.16 -5.93
C ASP A 61 5.77 8.72 -6.89
N CYS A 62 5.44 8.47 -8.15
CA CYS A 62 6.39 8.07 -9.18
C CYS A 62 7.20 9.21 -9.79
N ILE A 63 6.75 10.46 -9.68
CA ILE A 63 7.48 11.59 -10.27
C ILE A 63 8.66 11.97 -9.37
N THR A 64 9.87 12.01 -9.93
CA THR A 64 11.06 12.38 -9.16
C THR A 64 11.17 13.89 -8.94
N PHE A 65 11.89 14.33 -7.90
CA PHE A 65 12.12 15.77 -7.68
C PHE A 65 12.90 16.44 -8.83
N VAL A 66 13.70 15.65 -9.58
CA VAL A 66 14.40 16.12 -10.78
C VAL A 66 13.37 16.41 -11.88
N GLU A 67 12.50 15.45 -12.19
CA GLU A 67 11.44 15.63 -13.18
C GLU A 67 10.49 16.78 -12.83
N MET A 68 10.12 16.92 -11.55
CA MET A 68 9.32 18.06 -11.09
C MET A 68 10.04 19.39 -11.35
N GLY A 69 11.34 19.44 -11.09
CA GLY A 69 12.17 20.62 -11.36
C GLY A 69 12.17 20.98 -12.84
N VAL A 70 12.35 20.00 -13.72
CA VAL A 70 12.31 20.18 -15.17
C VAL A 70 10.94 20.69 -15.63
N ARG A 71 9.84 20.07 -15.19
CA ARG A 71 8.46 20.46 -15.55
C ARG A 71 8.09 21.86 -15.09
N LEU A 72 8.61 22.28 -13.94
CA LEU A 72 8.28 23.57 -13.31
C LEU A 72 9.33 24.66 -13.59
N GLY A 73 10.42 24.36 -14.30
CA GLY A 73 11.51 25.30 -14.58
C GLY A 73 12.29 25.72 -13.33
N ILE A 74 12.43 24.85 -12.34
CA ILE A 74 13.07 25.15 -11.05
C ILE A 74 14.09 24.07 -10.67
N THR A 75 15.01 24.40 -9.76
CA THR A 75 16.02 23.44 -9.32
C THR A 75 15.40 22.32 -8.50
N ARG A 76 15.98 21.11 -8.60
CA ARG A 76 15.66 19.96 -7.75
C ARG A 76 15.68 20.31 -6.26
N GLU A 77 16.65 21.13 -5.85
CA GLU A 77 16.80 21.53 -4.45
C GLU A 77 15.66 22.41 -3.97
N ARG A 78 15.16 23.31 -4.84
CA ARG A 78 13.98 24.12 -4.54
C ARG A 78 12.73 23.26 -4.35
N VAL A 79 12.54 22.24 -5.21
CA VAL A 79 11.45 21.26 -5.05
C VAL A 79 11.58 20.54 -3.70
N ARG A 80 12.79 20.09 -3.34
CA ARG A 80 13.06 19.38 -2.08
C ARG A 80 12.70 20.21 -0.86
N GLN A 81 13.06 21.49 -0.84
CA GLN A 81 12.76 22.40 0.27
C GLN A 81 11.25 22.62 0.43
N ILE A 82 10.55 22.86 -0.67
CA ILE A 82 9.09 23.04 -0.65
C ILE A 82 8.38 21.75 -0.21
N ALA A 83 8.83 20.59 -0.72
CA ALA A 83 8.31 19.29 -0.31
C ALA A 83 8.48 19.04 1.19
N ALA A 84 9.64 19.38 1.74
CA ALA A 84 9.92 19.23 3.17
C ALA A 84 9.02 20.11 4.02
N ASN A 85 8.79 21.36 3.62
CA ASN A 85 7.88 22.29 4.32
C ASN A 85 6.42 21.81 4.29
N LEU A 86 6.02 21.11 3.22
CA LEU A 86 4.70 20.50 3.08
C LEU A 86 4.57 19.13 3.79
N GLY A 87 5.64 18.62 4.42
CA GLY A 87 5.62 17.33 5.13
C GLY A 87 5.78 16.09 4.25
N TYR A 88 6.14 16.22 2.98
CA TYR A 88 6.32 15.07 2.09
C TYR A 88 7.61 14.28 2.38
N PRO A 89 7.58 12.95 2.21
CA PRO A 89 8.73 12.09 2.47
C PRO A 89 9.87 12.29 1.45
N ARG A 90 11.11 12.06 1.91
CA ARG A 90 12.33 12.18 1.07
C ARG A 90 12.33 11.16 -0.08
N GLY A 91 13.04 11.49 -1.17
CA GLY A 91 12.99 10.78 -2.45
C GLY A 91 13.21 9.26 -2.44
N ARG A 92 14.02 8.68 -1.53
CA ARG A 92 14.17 7.20 -1.43
C ARG A 92 12.88 6.51 -1.00
N LYS A 93 12.12 7.11 -0.07
CA LYS A 93 10.82 6.59 0.36
C LYS A 93 9.80 6.65 -0.78
N ARG A 94 9.77 7.76 -1.54
CA ARG A 94 8.88 7.90 -2.71
C ARG A 94 9.16 6.88 -3.81
N ARG A 95 10.45 6.64 -4.13
CA ARG A 95 10.83 5.57 -5.06
C ARG A 95 10.31 4.21 -4.61
N ARG A 96 10.44 3.87 -3.33
CA ARG A 96 9.90 2.62 -2.78
C ARG A 96 8.39 2.52 -2.97
N VAL A 97 7.64 3.57 -2.66
CA VAL A 97 6.18 3.61 -2.85
C VAL A 97 5.81 3.45 -4.33
N CYS A 98 6.49 4.16 -5.23
CA CYS A 98 6.29 3.98 -6.68
C CYS A 98 6.60 2.55 -7.14
N THR A 99 7.69 1.96 -6.67
CA THR A 99 8.04 0.57 -6.97
C THR A 99 6.91 -0.37 -6.50
N ILE A 100 6.42 -0.21 -5.27
CA ILE A 100 5.28 -1.00 -4.76
C ILE A 100 4.05 -0.82 -5.67
N HIS A 101 3.73 0.41 -6.06
CA HIS A 101 2.60 0.71 -6.94
C HIS A 101 2.73 0.00 -8.29
N HIS A 102 3.87 0.14 -8.97
CA HIS A 102 4.13 -0.53 -10.25
C HIS A 102 4.10 -2.06 -10.13
N HIS A 103 4.65 -2.62 -9.06
CA HIS A 103 4.58 -4.07 -8.83
C HIS A 103 3.14 -4.51 -8.55
N ARG A 104 2.32 -3.69 -7.88
CA ARG A 104 0.91 -3.98 -7.62
C ARG A 104 0.08 -3.91 -8.90
N GLU A 105 0.30 -2.91 -9.74
CA GLU A 105 -0.31 -2.81 -11.07
C GLU A 105 0.09 -3.99 -11.95
N ARG A 106 1.39 -4.31 -12.02
CA ARG A 106 1.86 -5.50 -12.73
C ARG A 106 1.24 -6.76 -12.18
N PHE A 107 1.15 -6.92 -10.86
CA PHE A 107 0.47 -8.05 -10.25
C PHE A 107 -0.96 -8.11 -10.76
N THR A 108 -1.71 -7.00 -10.66
CA THR A 108 -3.12 -6.85 -11.10
C THR A 108 -3.34 -7.11 -12.59
N ASN A 109 -2.36 -6.79 -13.44
CA ASN A 109 -2.43 -7.05 -14.89
C ASN A 109 -1.96 -8.46 -15.25
N SER A 110 -1.01 -9.02 -14.50
CA SER A 110 -0.46 -10.38 -14.66
C SER A 110 -1.20 -11.45 -13.87
N VAL A 111 -2.36 -11.10 -13.29
CA VAL A 111 -3.20 -12.01 -12.53
C VAL A 111 -3.61 -13.18 -13.40
N THR A 112 -3.42 -14.40 -12.90
CA THR A 112 -3.94 -15.63 -13.52
C THR A 112 -5.47 -15.58 -13.58
N ALA A 113 -6.12 -16.38 -14.42
CA ALA A 113 -7.59 -16.35 -14.52
C ALA A 113 -8.27 -16.51 -13.15
N GLU A 114 -7.68 -17.32 -12.28
CA GLU A 114 -8.12 -17.63 -10.92
C GLU A 114 -8.21 -16.38 -10.02
N LEU A 115 -7.16 -15.54 -9.90
CA LEU A 115 -7.31 -14.37 -9.02
C LEU A 115 -8.14 -13.24 -9.63
N ARG A 116 -8.34 -13.20 -10.95
CA ARG A 116 -9.31 -12.27 -11.54
C ARG A 116 -10.72 -12.64 -11.11
N GLU A 117 -11.05 -13.93 -11.18
CA GLU A 117 -12.33 -14.45 -10.72
C GLU A 117 -12.53 -14.21 -9.22
N LEU A 118 -11.51 -14.49 -8.38
CA LEU A 118 -11.60 -14.23 -6.95
C LEU A 118 -11.80 -12.75 -6.61
N ARG A 119 -11.22 -11.83 -7.39
CA ARG A 119 -11.45 -10.41 -7.19
C ARG A 119 -12.91 -10.02 -7.46
N VAL A 120 -13.50 -10.55 -8.52
CA VAL A 120 -14.93 -10.32 -8.82
C VAL A 120 -15.81 -10.93 -7.72
N ILE A 121 -15.48 -12.12 -7.25
CA ILE A 121 -16.16 -12.77 -6.13
C ILE A 121 -16.00 -11.91 -4.86
N SER A 122 -14.81 -11.44 -4.53
CA SER A 122 -14.58 -10.65 -3.32
C SER A 122 -15.33 -9.32 -3.36
N GLU A 123 -15.39 -8.66 -4.52
CA GLU A 123 -16.19 -7.44 -4.71
C GLU A 123 -17.70 -7.73 -4.57
N ARG A 124 -18.18 -8.84 -5.15
CA ARG A 124 -19.60 -9.24 -5.07
C ARG A 124 -20.05 -9.59 -3.65
N TRP A 125 -19.18 -10.26 -2.89
CA TRP A 125 -19.49 -10.77 -1.54
C TRP A 125 -18.90 -9.91 -0.42
N ASN A 126 -18.34 -8.74 -0.77
CA ASN A 126 -17.76 -7.77 0.14
C ASN A 126 -16.63 -8.34 1.04
N PHE A 127 -15.78 -9.18 0.47
CA PHE A 127 -14.56 -9.67 1.13
C PHE A 127 -13.37 -8.75 0.82
N THR A 128 -12.49 -8.55 1.80
CA THR A 128 -11.22 -7.87 1.55
C THR A 128 -10.29 -8.79 0.76
N PHE A 129 -9.65 -8.23 -0.27
CA PHE A 129 -8.69 -8.94 -1.13
C PHE A 129 -7.39 -8.13 -1.15
N GLU A 130 -6.32 -8.69 -0.58
CA GLU A 130 -5.02 -8.02 -0.54
C GLU A 130 -3.90 -8.95 -1.01
N PRO A 131 -3.11 -8.54 -2.02
CA PRO A 131 -1.99 -9.34 -2.49
C PRO A 131 -0.82 -9.26 -1.50
N ILE A 132 -0.11 -10.38 -1.31
CA ILE A 132 0.98 -10.46 -0.35
C ILE A 132 2.29 -10.03 -0.99
N MET A 133 2.94 -9.07 -0.35
CA MET A 133 4.22 -8.52 -0.77
C MET A 133 5.35 -9.11 0.07
N ARG A 134 6.44 -9.53 -0.58
CA ARG A 134 7.74 -9.79 0.06
C ARG A 134 8.76 -8.74 -0.39
N ASP A 135 9.65 -8.39 0.53
CA ASP A 135 10.70 -7.37 0.34
C ASP A 135 12.11 -7.90 0.63
N SER A 136 12.28 -9.21 0.83
CA SER A 136 13.56 -9.79 1.30
C SER A 136 14.70 -9.72 0.27
N TYR A 137 14.38 -9.75 -1.02
CA TYR A 137 15.34 -9.68 -2.13
C TYR A 137 14.91 -8.65 -3.20
N GLY A 138 14.13 -7.65 -2.77
CA GLY A 138 13.38 -6.74 -3.64
C GLY A 138 11.87 -6.92 -3.49
N ILE A 139 11.12 -5.95 -4.01
CA ILE A 139 9.67 -5.89 -3.89
C ILE A 139 9.04 -6.81 -4.94
N TYR A 140 8.39 -7.88 -4.50
CA TYR A 140 7.58 -8.73 -5.37
C TYR A 140 6.32 -9.21 -4.67
N PHE A 141 5.28 -9.52 -5.45
CA PHE A 141 4.05 -10.08 -4.95
C PHE A 141 4.03 -11.60 -5.14
N LEU A 142 3.52 -12.33 -4.15
CA LEU A 142 3.37 -13.78 -4.22
C LEU A 142 2.17 -14.11 -5.11
N ARG A 143 2.44 -14.61 -6.32
CA ARG A 143 1.40 -14.89 -7.35
C ARG A 143 0.25 -15.77 -6.89
N ARG A 144 0.52 -16.71 -6.00
CA ARG A 144 -0.47 -17.70 -5.51
C ARG A 144 -0.82 -17.53 -4.04
N ARG A 145 -0.49 -16.38 -3.43
CA ARG A 145 -0.85 -16.10 -2.04
C ARG A 145 -1.45 -14.72 -1.88
N ILE A 146 -2.60 -14.68 -1.22
CA ILE A 146 -3.35 -13.47 -0.96
C ILE A 146 -3.88 -13.50 0.47
N MET A 147 -4.22 -12.33 0.99
CA MET A 147 -5.06 -12.21 2.17
C MET A 147 -6.51 -12.08 1.72
N LEU A 148 -7.38 -12.91 2.27
CA LEU A 148 -8.82 -12.83 2.11
C LEU A 148 -9.47 -12.63 3.48
N ASN A 149 -10.11 -11.49 3.69
CA ASN A 149 -10.74 -11.16 4.97
C ASN A 149 -9.81 -11.32 6.20
N GLY A 150 -8.52 -10.99 6.03
CA GLY A 150 -7.50 -11.12 7.08
C GLY A 150 -6.90 -12.53 7.23
N PHE A 151 -7.32 -13.51 6.44
CA PHE A 151 -6.74 -14.85 6.42
C PHE A 151 -5.80 -15.06 5.25
N LEU A 152 -4.67 -15.72 5.51
CA LEU A 152 -3.66 -16.09 4.54
C LEU A 152 -4.16 -17.25 3.68
N CYS A 153 -4.44 -16.99 2.42
CA CYS A 153 -4.93 -17.97 1.47
C CYS A 153 -3.88 -18.33 0.41
N GLN A 154 -3.71 -19.62 0.15
CA GLN A 154 -2.97 -20.10 -1.02
C GLN A 154 -3.93 -20.51 -2.14
N ILE A 155 -3.64 -20.12 -3.39
CA ILE A 155 -4.51 -20.36 -4.55
C ILE A 155 -3.86 -21.36 -5.50
N GLY A 156 -4.67 -22.25 -6.04
CA GLY A 156 -4.29 -23.14 -7.13
C GLY A 156 -5.48 -23.69 -7.88
N SER A 157 -5.18 -24.40 -8.96
CA SER A 157 -6.18 -25.11 -9.75
C SER A 157 -6.27 -26.55 -9.25
N LEU A 158 -7.48 -27.07 -9.16
CA LEU A 158 -7.76 -28.47 -8.88
C LEU A 158 -7.91 -29.20 -10.21
N CYS A 159 -7.20 -30.32 -10.36
CA CYS A 159 -7.26 -31.09 -11.59
C CYS A 159 -8.31 -32.19 -11.44
N GLN A 160 -9.27 -32.26 -12.36
CA GLN A 160 -10.15 -33.42 -12.44
C GLN A 160 -9.42 -34.56 -13.15
N HIS A 161 -9.30 -35.69 -12.47
CA HIS A 161 -8.72 -36.89 -13.05
C HIS A 161 -9.78 -37.61 -13.91
N PRO A 162 -9.38 -38.31 -14.99
CA PRO A 162 -10.30 -39.10 -15.83
C PRO A 162 -11.14 -40.16 -15.12
N LEU A 163 -10.85 -40.47 -13.85
CA LEU A 163 -11.58 -41.46 -13.04
C LEU A 163 -12.53 -40.77 -12.05
N ASP A 164 -13.02 -39.58 -12.40
CA ASP A 164 -13.97 -38.78 -11.62
C ASP A 164 -13.57 -38.49 -10.17
N TYR A 165 -12.30 -38.14 -9.98
CA TYR A 165 -11.82 -37.64 -8.70
C TYR A 165 -11.01 -36.37 -8.88
N THR A 166 -11.00 -35.54 -7.84
CA THR A 166 -10.30 -34.26 -7.85
C THR A 166 -8.93 -34.39 -7.20
N VAL A 167 -7.91 -33.94 -7.91
CA VAL A 167 -6.51 -33.91 -7.48
C VAL A 167 -6.18 -32.52 -6.92
N ILE A 168 -5.77 -32.49 -5.66
CA ILE A 168 -5.23 -31.29 -5.03
C ILE A 168 -3.72 -31.24 -5.34
N PRO A 169 -3.21 -30.12 -5.90
CA PRO A 169 -1.82 -30.00 -6.25
C PRO A 169 -0.92 -30.04 -5.00
N ARG A 170 0.29 -30.57 -5.18
CA ARG A 170 1.31 -30.56 -4.14
C ARG A 170 1.62 -29.12 -3.73
N ILE A 171 1.63 -28.86 -2.42
CA ILE A 171 2.03 -27.57 -1.86
C ILE A 171 3.36 -27.71 -1.13
N GLU A 172 4.31 -26.83 -1.45
CA GLU A 172 5.67 -26.86 -0.89
C GLU A 172 5.75 -26.23 0.50
N SER A 173 4.84 -25.32 0.83
CA SER A 173 4.85 -24.60 2.10
C SER A 173 3.45 -24.55 2.69
N HIS A 174 3.32 -25.01 3.92
CA HIS A 174 2.06 -25.01 4.68
C HIS A 174 1.79 -23.69 5.41
N ASP A 175 2.64 -22.67 5.31
CA ASP A 175 2.40 -21.34 5.88
C ASP A 175 1.23 -20.59 5.17
N PHE A 176 0.00 -21.00 5.48
CA PHE A 176 -1.29 -20.43 5.07
C PHE A 176 -2.44 -21.02 5.93
N ASP A 177 -3.56 -20.30 6.04
CA ASP A 177 -4.74 -20.71 6.83
C ASP A 177 -5.63 -21.71 6.05
N PHE A 178 -5.85 -21.46 4.76
CA PHE A 178 -6.58 -22.36 3.87
C PHE A 178 -6.12 -22.26 2.41
N PHE A 179 -6.45 -23.28 1.64
CA PHE A 179 -6.23 -23.35 0.20
C PHE A 179 -7.55 -23.10 -0.54
N LEU A 180 -7.52 -22.22 -1.54
CA LEU A 180 -8.59 -22.02 -2.52
C LEU A 180 -8.23 -22.72 -3.81
N GLY A 181 -8.94 -23.83 -4.05
CA GLY A 181 -8.80 -24.65 -5.24
C GLY A 181 -9.88 -24.33 -6.27
N ARG A 182 -9.49 -23.92 -7.48
CA ARG A 182 -10.42 -23.78 -8.61
C ARG A 182 -10.60 -25.14 -9.31
N SER A 183 -11.75 -25.77 -9.11
CA SER A 183 -12.20 -26.95 -9.88
C SER A 183 -12.96 -26.51 -11.14
N ILE A 184 -13.49 -27.41 -11.96
CA ILE A 184 -14.42 -27.08 -13.06
C ILE A 184 -15.73 -26.50 -12.50
N ASP A 185 -16.26 -27.12 -11.44
CA ASP A 185 -17.57 -26.79 -10.85
C ASP A 185 -17.57 -25.51 -9.98
N GLY A 186 -16.40 -24.94 -9.71
CA GLY A 186 -16.27 -23.72 -8.92
C GLY A 186 -15.09 -23.74 -7.96
N TRP A 187 -15.25 -23.08 -6.83
CA TRP A 187 -14.21 -22.91 -5.82
C TRP A 187 -14.41 -23.84 -4.64
N ALA A 188 -13.35 -24.58 -4.28
CA ALA A 188 -13.29 -25.34 -3.05
C ALA A 188 -12.41 -24.61 -2.02
N VAL A 189 -12.88 -24.56 -0.78
CA VAL A 189 -12.11 -24.08 0.38
C VAL A 189 -11.62 -25.30 1.13
N ILE A 190 -10.29 -25.43 1.25
CA ILE A 190 -9.67 -26.57 1.94
C ILE A 190 -8.85 -26.02 3.11
N PRO A 191 -9.27 -26.25 4.37
CA PRO A 191 -8.49 -25.86 5.53
C PRO A 191 -7.07 -26.45 5.50
N GLN A 192 -6.07 -25.70 5.96
CA GLN A 192 -4.67 -26.16 5.97
C GLN A 192 -4.50 -27.51 6.70
N LYS A 193 -5.27 -27.74 7.78
CA LYS A 193 -5.26 -29.00 8.54
C LYS A 193 -5.76 -30.23 7.75
N GLU A 194 -6.54 -30.01 6.71
CA GLU A 194 -7.09 -31.05 5.82
C GLU A 194 -6.22 -31.23 4.57
N MET A 195 -5.19 -30.40 4.40
CA MET A 195 -4.27 -30.52 3.29
C MET A 195 -3.37 -31.74 3.48
N PRO A 196 -3.10 -32.50 2.40
CA PRO A 196 -2.12 -33.57 2.43
C PRO A 196 -0.74 -33.03 2.84
N LEU A 197 0.01 -33.84 3.60
CA LEU A 197 1.41 -33.55 3.91
C LEU A 197 2.22 -33.39 2.61
N SER A 198 3.25 -32.54 2.65
CA SER A 198 4.08 -32.26 1.47
C SER A 198 4.58 -33.55 0.80
N GLY A 199 4.26 -33.71 -0.49
CA GLY A 199 4.64 -34.89 -1.27
C GLY A 199 3.49 -35.88 -1.54
N THR A 200 2.30 -35.67 -0.98
CA THR A 200 1.14 -36.53 -1.21
C THR A 200 0.08 -35.83 -2.07
N ILE A 201 -0.46 -36.53 -3.06
CA ILE A 201 -1.63 -36.09 -3.82
C ILE A 201 -2.88 -36.47 -3.01
N CYS A 202 -3.74 -35.51 -2.69
CA CYS A 202 -5.04 -35.80 -2.10
C CYS A 202 -6.07 -35.96 -3.21
N VAL A 203 -6.87 -37.02 -3.08
CA VAL A 203 -7.91 -37.43 -4.02
C VAL A 203 -9.26 -37.26 -3.31
N MET A 204 -10.05 -36.30 -3.77
CA MET A 204 -11.44 -36.15 -3.31
C MET A 204 -12.34 -36.96 -4.25
N GLY A 205 -12.95 -38.03 -3.72
CA GLY A 205 -13.80 -38.96 -4.48
C GLY A 205 -15.29 -38.66 -4.36
N ARG A 206 -16.07 -39.20 -5.31
CA ARG A 206 -17.54 -39.10 -5.36
C ARG A 206 -18.19 -39.46 -4.01
N PRO A 207 -19.22 -38.71 -3.54
CA PRO A 207 -20.11 -39.24 -2.52
C PRO A 207 -20.76 -40.52 -3.06
N LYS A 208 -20.79 -41.56 -2.22
CA LYS A 208 -21.50 -42.81 -2.52
C LYS A 208 -23.00 -42.56 -2.67
#